data_AF-A0A8I0H8X1-F1
#
_entry.id   AF-A0A8I0H8X1-F1
#
_cell.length_a   1.000
_cell.length_b   1.000
_cell.length_c   1.000
_cell.angle_alpha   90.00
_cell.angle_beta   90.00
_cell.angle_gamma   90.00
#
_symmetry.space_group_name_H-M   'P 1'
#
loop_
_entity.id
_entity.type
_entity.pdbx_description
1 polymer ?
#
loop_
_entity_poly.entity_id
_entity_poly.type
_entity_poly.pdbx_seq_one_letter_code
_entity_poly.pdbx_strand_id
1 'polypeptide(L)' 'VIPVAPGLKRKIKGIVHDESSTGKTVFIEPAEVVEANNRIRELEGEERREIIRILTDFSIIVRPQVPAILQSYEFLAEID' A
#
# COMPACT_ATOMS: atom_id res chain seq x y z
N VAL A 1 -7.71 -10.56 -13.59
CA VAL A 1 -8.71 -10.66 -14.67
C VAL A 1 -9.15 -12.10 -14.85
N ILE A 2 -10.40 -12.33 -15.25
CA ILE A 2 -10.92 -13.67 -15.58
C ILE A 2 -11.24 -13.76 -17.08
N PRO A 3 -10.84 -14.83 -17.77
CA PRO A 3 -11.18 -15.04 -19.18
C PRO A 3 -12.64 -15.51 -19.29
N VAL A 4 -13.39 -14.89 -20.19
CA VAL A 4 -14.82 -15.15 -20.40
C VAL A 4 -15.10 -15.25 -21.88
N ALA A 5 -15.97 -16.19 -22.27
CA ALA A 5 -16.43 -16.25 -23.66
C ALA A 5 -17.25 -14.98 -24.01
N PRO A 6 -17.14 -14.42 -25.23
CA PRO A 6 -17.80 -13.17 -25.63
C PRO A 6 -19.32 -13.17 -25.40
N GLY A 7 -19.99 -14.30 -25.60
CA GLY A 7 -21.44 -14.46 -25.38
C GLY A 7 -21.87 -14.41 -23.90
N LEU A 8 -20.93 -14.60 -22.97
CA LEU A 8 -21.16 -14.60 -21.52
C LEU A 8 -20.76 -13.28 -20.85
N LYS A 9 -20.19 -12.32 -21.59
CA LYS A 9 -19.69 -11.05 -21.05
C LYS A 9 -20.72 -10.21 -20.30
N ARG A 10 -22.01 -10.33 -20.66
CA ARG A 10 -23.13 -9.63 -19.98
C ARG A 10 -23.60 -10.30 -18.68
N LYS A 11 -23.19 -11.55 -18.43
CA LYS A 11 -23.55 -12.27 -17.19
C LYS A 11 -22.64 -11.93 -16.01
N ILE A 12 -21.42 -11.44 -16.28
CA ILE A 12 -20.46 -11.04 -15.26
C ILE A 12 -20.41 -9.51 -15.21
N LYS A 13 -20.73 -8.93 -14.06
CA LYS A 13 -20.59 -7.49 -13.83
C LYS A 13 -19.12 -7.15 -13.59
N GLY A 14 -18.54 -6.31 -14.45
CA GLY A 14 -17.13 -5.95 -14.37
C GLY A 14 -16.67 -5.06 -15.51
N ILE A 15 -15.40 -4.67 -15.48
CA ILE A 15 -14.75 -3.84 -16.49
C ILE A 15 -14.04 -4.78 -17.49
N VAL A 16 -14.24 -4.57 -18.78
CA VAL A 16 -13.48 -5.29 -19.81
C VAL A 16 -12.05 -4.75 -19.81
N HIS A 17 -11.09 -5.61 -19.49
CA HIS A 17 -9.69 -5.24 -19.40
C HIS A 17 -8.97 -5.44 -20.74
N ASP A 18 -9.29 -6.52 -21.45
CA ASP A 18 -8.69 -6.83 -22.75
C ASP A 18 -9.57 -7.81 -23.56
N GLU A 19 -9.38 -7.88 -24.88
CA GLU A 19 -10.01 -8.86 -25.77
C GLU A 19 -8.95 -9.54 -26.62
N SER A 20 -9.02 -10.86 -26.78
CA SER A 20 -8.05 -11.60 -27.59
C SER A 20 -8.09 -11.10 -29.03
N SER A 21 -6.94 -11.07 -29.72
CA SER A 21 -6.86 -10.61 -31.12
C SER A 21 -7.75 -11.40 -32.09
N THR A 22 -8.17 -12.60 -31.69
CA THR A 22 -9.11 -13.48 -32.41
C THR A 22 -10.59 -13.27 -32.03
N GLY A 23 -10.90 -12.40 -31.07
CA GLY A 23 -12.25 -12.14 -30.54
C GLY A 23 -12.89 -13.30 -29.79
N LYS A 24 -12.12 -14.36 -29.47
CA LYS A 24 -12.64 -15.60 -28.87
C LYS A 24 -12.69 -15.54 -27.34
N THR A 25 -11.94 -14.64 -26.72
CA THR A 25 -11.85 -14.52 -25.25
C THR A 25 -11.86 -13.04 -24.85
N VAL A 26 -12.71 -12.69 -23.90
CA VAL A 26 -12.75 -11.37 -23.28
C VAL A 26 -12.26 -11.49 -21.84
N PHE A 27 -11.32 -10.66 -21.43
CA PHE A 27 -10.82 -10.61 -20.07
C PHE A 27 -11.61 -9.57 -19.28
N ILE A 28 -12.33 -10.01 -18.25
CA ILE A 28 -13.16 -9.14 -17.41
C ILE A 28 -12.53 -9.05 -16.02
N GLU A 29 -12.47 -7.86 -15.46
CA GLU A 29 -12.17 -7.63 -14.05
C GLU A 29 -13.50 -7.42 -13.31
N PRO A 30 -13.92 -8.35 -12.43
CA PRO A 30 -15.19 -8.23 -11.72
C PRO A 30 -15.23 -6.95 -10.87
N ALA A 31 -16.38 -6.29 -10.83
CA ALA A 31 -16.54 -5.03 -10.10
C ALA A 31 -16.15 -5.17 -8.62
N GLU A 32 -16.53 -6.28 -7.99
CA GLU A 32 -16.20 -6.61 -6.60
C GLU A 32 -14.69 -6.71 -6.35
N VAL A 33 -13.94 -7.24 -7.33
CA VAL A 33 -12.46 -7.35 -7.24
C VAL A 33 -11.81 -5.98 -7.40
N VAL A 34 -12.33 -5.14 -8.30
CA VAL A 34 -11.86 -3.76 -8.48
C VAL A 34 -12.11 -2.92 -7.22
N GLU A 35 -13.31 -3.00 -6.65
CA GLU A 35 -13.67 -2.31 -5.42
C GLU A 35 -12.81 -2.79 -4.23
N ALA A 36 -12.63 -4.11 -4.08
CA ALA A 36 -11.77 -4.67 -3.05
C ALA A 36 -10.32 -4.20 -3.20
N ASN A 37 -9.75 -4.22 -4.40
CA ASN A 37 -8.40 -3.74 -4.66
C ASN A 37 -8.24 -2.24 -4.37
N ASN A 38 -9.22 -1.42 -4.75
CA ASN A 38 -9.21 0.01 -4.43
C ASN A 38 -9.25 0.23 -2.92
N ARG A 39 -10.08 -0.54 -2.20
CA ARG A 39 -10.16 -0.45 -0.74
C ARG A 39 -8.86 -0.88 -0.07
N ILE A 40 -8.18 -1.91 -0.58
CA ILE A 40 -6.85 -2.32 -0.09
C ILE A 40 -5.86 -1.17 -0.26
N ARG A 41 -5.77 -0.57 -1.46
CA ARG A 41 -4.85 0.55 -1.71
C ARG A 41 -5.13 1.77 -0.83
N GLU A 42 -6.40 2.05 -0.57
CA GLU A 42 -6.80 3.12 0.35
C GLU A 42 -6.33 2.83 1.78
N LEU A 43 -6.56 1.61 2.26
CA LEU A 43 -6.14 1.16 3.59
C LEU A 43 -4.61 1.16 3.74
N GLU A 44 -3.87 0.69 2.74
CA GLU A 44 -2.40 0.78 2.72
C GLU A 44 -1.92 2.24 2.79
N GLY A 45 -2.62 3.15 2.13
CA GLY A 45 -2.35 4.59 2.20
C GLY A 45 -2.63 5.18 3.58
N GLU A 46 -3.72 4.77 4.24
CA GLU A 46 -4.06 5.16 5.61
C GLU A 46 -3.02 4.63 6.60
N GLU A 47 -2.66 3.35 6.50
CA GLU A 47 -1.64 2.71 7.32
C GLU A 47 -0.31 3.43 7.21
N ARG A 48 0.13 3.75 5.98
CA ARG A 48 1.39 4.46 5.78
C ARG A 48 1.41 5.86 6.41
N ARG A 49 0.29 6.59 6.33
CA ARG A 49 0.15 7.89 7.00
C ARG A 49 0.25 7.75 8.51
N GLU A 50 -0.39 6.72 9.06
CA GLU A 50 -0.38 6.45 10.49
C GLU A 50 1.01 6.07 11.01
N ILE A 51 1.74 5.23 10.27
CA ILE A 51 3.14 4.90 10.57
C ILE A 51 3.99 6.18 10.66
N ILE A 52 3.87 7.07 9.66
CA ILE A 52 4.62 8.33 9.64
C ILE A 52 4.23 9.21 10.85
N ARG A 53 2.94 9.29 11.17
CA ARG A 53 2.45 10.06 12.32
C ARG A 53 3.06 9.54 13.63
N ILE A 54 2.97 8.24 13.88
CA ILE A 54 3.51 7.60 15.09
C ILE A 54 5.03 7.81 15.19
N LEU A 55 5.77 7.60 14.10
CA LEU A 55 7.22 7.79 14.10
C LEU A 55 7.62 9.25 14.31
N THR A 56 6.83 10.20 13.77
CA THR A 56 7.05 11.63 13.98
C THR A 56 6.81 11.99 15.44
N ASP A 57 5.70 11.56 16.02
CA ASP A 57 5.35 11.79 17.43
C ASP A 57 6.41 11.20 18.36
N PHE A 58 6.86 9.97 18.08
CA PHE A 58 7.95 9.32 18.81
C PHE A 58 9.27 10.09 18.68
N SER A 59 9.62 10.54 17.47
CA SER A 59 10.83 11.33 17.24
C SER A 59 10.81 12.65 18.01
N ILE A 60 9.63 13.29 18.14
CA ILE A 60 9.47 14.50 18.96
C ILE A 60 9.79 14.21 20.42
N ILE A 61 9.36 13.06 20.96
CA ILE A 61 9.64 12.65 22.34
C ILE A 61 11.15 12.39 22.54
N VAL A 62 11.80 11.77 21.55
CA VAL A 62 13.24 11.42 21.64
C VAL A 62 14.15 12.62 21.42
N ARG A 63 13.76 13.59 20.57
CA ARG A 63 14.62 14.70 20.14
C ARG A 63 15.26 15.50 21.29
N PRO A 64 14.57 15.84 22.39
CA PRO A 64 15.18 16.53 23.52
C PRO A 64 16.28 15.73 24.24
N GLN A 65 16.30 14.41 24.09
CA GLN A 65 17.29 13.53 24.72
C GLN A 65 18.62 13.46 23.95
N VAL A 66 18.63 13.91 22.69
CA VAL A 66 19.82 13.84 21.82
C VAL A 66 21.07 14.48 22.44
N PRO A 67 21.01 15.69 23.06
CA PRO A 67 22.20 16.27 23.68
C PRO A 67 22.78 15.41 24.80
N ALA A 68 21.93 14.83 25.65
CA ALA A 68 22.36 13.99 26.77
C ALA A 68 22.98 12.67 26.29
N ILE A 69 22.42 12.09 25.23
CA ILE A 69 22.96 10.87 24.59
C ILE A 69 24.35 11.16 23.99
N LEU A 70 24.50 12.28 23.27
CA LEU A 70 25.77 12.68 22.67
C LEU A 70 26.83 12.96 23.74
N GLN A 71 26.48 13.66 24.81
CA GLN A 71 27.40 13.91 25.92
C GLN A 71 27.86 12.59 26.56
N SER A 72 26.94 11.64 26.74
CA SER A 72 27.27 10.31 27.30
C SER A 72 28.19 9.53 26.36
N TYR A 73 27.98 9.65 25.04
CA TYR A 73 28.83 9.04 24.02
C TYR A 73 30.24 9.63 24.01
N GLU A 74 30.37 10.96 24.07
CA GLU A 74 31.66 11.65 24.17
C GLU A 74 32.44 11.24 25.42
N PHE A 75 31.75 11.19 26.58
CA PHE A 75 32.36 10.75 27.83
C PHE A 75 32.90 9.32 27.76
N LEU A 76 32.15 8.39 27.13
CA LEU A 76 32.64 7.03 26.92
C LEU A 76 33.88 7.01 26.01
N ALA A 77 33.91 7.83 24.96
CA ALA A 77 35.04 7.92 24.04
C ALA A 77 36.31 8.53 24.68
N GLU A 78 36.18 9.31 25.76
CA GLU A 78 37.33 9.80 26.52
C GLU A 78 37.94 8.74 27.46
N ILE A 79 37.15 7.72 27.83
CA ILE A 79 37.54 6.69 28.79
C ILE A 79 38.02 5.39 28.12
N ASP A 80 37.49 5.07 26.94
CA ASP A 80 37.95 3.94 26.09
C ASP A 80 39.38 4.17 25.56
#